data_AF-A0A4P5VFP7-F1
#
_entry.id   AF-A0A4P5VFP7-F1
#
_cell.length_a   1.000
_cell.length_b   1.000
_cell.length_c   1.000
_cell.angle_alpha   90.00
_cell.angle_beta   90.00
_cell.angle_gamma   90.00
#
_symmetry.space_group_name_H-M   'P 1'
#
loop_
_entity.id
_entity.type
_entity.pdbx_description
1 polymer ?
#
loop_
_entity_poly.entity_id
_entity_poly.type
_entity_poly.pdbx_seq_one_letter_code
_entity_poly.pdbx_strand_id
1 'polypeptide(L)'
;MYLAMTQQDYQEVINEAPRIVAKRLGLSADQDKAHLLDEISSKDQLAAGLLTKFIDTYTEWWETSCAATQGDANSEEIANTIQLLIDKRGQMRTALLSYLNSQYPTRI
;
A
#
# COMPACT_ATOMS: atom_id res chain seq x y z
N MET A 1 10.38 10.43 -17.49
CA MET A 1 10.19 9.65 -16.25
C MET A 1 9.04 8.69 -16.51
N TYR A 2 9.27 7.37 -16.49
CA TYR A 2 8.20 6.39 -16.66
C TYR A 2 7.52 6.21 -15.30
N LEU A 3 6.28 6.67 -15.17
CA LEU A 3 5.53 6.68 -13.91
C LEU A 3 4.62 5.45 -13.75
N ALA A 4 4.61 4.55 -14.74
CA ALA A 4 3.79 3.37 -14.74
C ALA A 4 4.47 2.23 -13.97
N MET A 5 3.67 1.62 -13.10
CA MET A 5 4.06 0.45 -12.31
C MET A 5 3.99 -0.82 -13.15
N THR A 6 4.78 -1.84 -12.83
CA THR A 6 4.63 -3.17 -13.44
C THR A 6 3.67 -4.05 -12.63
N GLN A 7 3.10 -5.09 -13.27
CA GLN A 7 2.24 -6.05 -12.57
C GLN A 7 2.98 -6.75 -11.43
N GLN A 8 4.28 -7.00 -11.59
CA GLN A 8 5.12 -7.60 -10.56
C GLN A 8 5.25 -6.68 -9.34
N ASP A 9 5.56 -5.40 -9.55
CA ASP A 9 5.65 -4.40 -8.47
C ASP A 9 4.32 -4.26 -7.72
N TYR A 10 3.21 -4.35 -8.45
CA TYR A 10 1.88 -4.34 -7.86
C TYR A 10 1.67 -5.53 -6.91
N GLN A 11 1.89 -6.74 -7.42
CA GLN A 11 1.67 -7.97 -6.67
C GLN A 11 2.60 -8.11 -5.47
N GLU A 12 3.85 -7.69 -5.60
CA GLU A 12 4.82 -7.75 -4.50
C GLU A 12 4.34 -6.89 -3.32
N VAL A 13 4.03 -5.62 -3.56
CA VAL A 13 3.63 -4.70 -2.49
C VAL A 13 2.28 -5.07 -1.85
N ILE A 14 1.31 -5.50 -2.65
CA ILE A 14 -0.03 -5.87 -2.13
C ILE A 14 0.03 -7.12 -1.23
N ASN A 15 0.96 -8.04 -1.49
CA ASN A 15 1.13 -9.25 -0.68
C ASN A 15 2.09 -9.04 0.50
N GLU A 16 3.16 -8.25 0.32
CA GLU A 16 4.16 -7.98 1.35
C GLU A 16 3.67 -7.02 2.43
N ALA A 17 2.93 -5.96 2.07
CA ALA A 17 2.56 -4.91 3.02
C ALA A 17 1.75 -5.45 4.22
N PRO A 18 0.70 -6.27 4.04
CA PRO A 18 -0.01 -6.89 5.16
C PRO A 18 0.90 -7.78 6.02
N ARG A 19 1.80 -8.54 5.41
CA ARG A 19 2.74 -9.41 6.12
C ARG A 19 3.72 -8.63 6.99
N ILE A 20 4.24 -7.52 6.48
CA ILE A 20 5.14 -6.64 7.23
C ILE A 20 4.41 -6.04 8.43
N VAL A 21 3.19 -5.54 8.22
CA VAL A 21 2.36 -4.99 9.31
C VAL A 21 2.03 -6.07 10.33
N ALA A 22 1.57 -7.25 9.91
CA ALA A 22 1.30 -8.39 10.80
C ALA A 22 2.51 -8.75 11.66
N LYS A 23 3.70 -8.90 11.05
CA LYS A 23 4.95 -9.15 11.81
C LYS A 23 5.24 -8.05 12.82
N ARG A 24 5.02 -6.79 12.44
CA ARG A 24 5.22 -5.64 13.34
C ARG A 24 4.30 -5.68 14.56
N LEU A 25 3.07 -6.11 14.33
CA LEU A 25 2.08 -6.32 15.38
C LEU A 25 2.37 -7.60 16.19
N GLY A 26 3.33 -8.44 15.81
CA GLY A 26 3.58 -9.73 16.46
C GLY A 26 2.51 -10.78 16.16
N LEU A 27 1.91 -10.70 14.98
CA LEU A 27 1.00 -11.70 14.42
C LEU A 27 1.77 -12.68 13.52
N SER A 28 1.19 -13.84 13.25
CA SER A 28 1.73 -14.76 12.25
C SER A 28 1.59 -14.17 10.86
N ALA A 29 2.63 -14.26 10.03
CA ALA A 29 2.61 -13.76 8.65
C ALA A 29 2.37 -14.86 7.61
N ASP A 30 2.24 -16.11 8.05
CA ASP A 30 2.10 -17.30 7.20
C ASP A 30 0.63 -17.62 6.87
N GLN A 31 -0.22 -16.59 6.87
CA GLN A 31 -1.63 -16.68 6.52
C GLN A 31 -1.88 -16.00 5.16
N ASP A 32 -3.05 -16.26 4.57
CA ASP A 32 -3.49 -15.50 3.40
C ASP A 32 -3.82 -14.04 3.75
N LYS A 33 -3.82 -13.19 2.72
CA LYS A 33 -4.02 -11.75 2.86
C LYS A 33 -5.32 -11.39 3.59
N ALA A 34 -6.43 -12.11 3.35
CA ALA A 34 -7.72 -11.76 3.95
C ALA A 34 -7.67 -11.99 5.46
N HIS A 35 -7.18 -13.14 5.89
CA HIS A 35 -6.99 -13.43 7.32
C HIS A 35 -6.01 -12.46 7.99
N LEU A 36 -4.90 -12.09 7.33
CA LEU A 36 -3.97 -11.10 7.87
C LEU A 36 -4.65 -9.74 8.10
N LEU A 37 -5.47 -9.28 7.16
CA LEU A 37 -6.17 -8.00 7.30
C LEU A 37 -7.19 -8.04 8.46
N ASP A 38 -7.90 -9.16 8.64
CA ASP A 38 -8.82 -9.35 9.75
C ASP A 38 -8.11 -9.40 11.11
N GLU A 39 -6.98 -10.10 11.22
CA GLU A 39 -6.17 -10.13 12.45
C GLU A 39 -5.55 -8.76 12.76
N ILE A 40 -5.03 -8.06 11.75
CA ILE A 40 -4.49 -6.69 11.92
C ILE A 40 -5.62 -5.76 12.40
N SER A 41 -6.81 -5.83 11.80
CA SER A 41 -7.97 -5.01 12.18
C SER A 41 -8.45 -5.30 13.60
N SER A 42 -8.45 -6.57 13.99
CA SER A 42 -8.84 -7.00 15.34
C SER A 42 -7.84 -6.54 16.41
N LYS A 43 -6.55 -6.50 16.04
CA LYS A 43 -5.48 -6.11 16.96
C LYS A 43 -5.29 -4.60 17.07
N ASP A 44 -5.35 -3.91 15.93
CA ASP A 44 -5.11 -2.48 15.84
C ASP A 44 -5.86 -1.88 14.64
N GLN A 45 -7.05 -1.34 14.92
CA GLN A 45 -7.91 -0.71 13.92
C GLN A 45 -7.25 0.48 13.22
N LEU A 46 -6.34 1.21 13.89
CA LEU A 46 -5.68 2.36 13.29
C LEU A 46 -4.57 1.91 12.33
N ALA A 47 -3.76 0.92 12.72
CA ALA A 47 -2.81 0.27 11.81
C ALA A 47 -3.52 -0.31 10.59
N ALA A 48 -4.65 -1.00 10.80
CA ALA A 48 -5.47 -1.55 9.72
C ALA A 48 -6.00 -0.46 8.79
N GLY A 49 -6.56 0.62 9.34
CA GLY A 49 -7.08 1.74 8.55
C GLY A 49 -6.01 2.42 7.70
N LEU A 50 -4.79 2.59 8.23
CA LEU A 50 -3.65 3.15 7.49
C LEU A 50 -3.15 2.18 6.40
N LEU A 51 -3.09 0.88 6.70
CA LEU A 51 -2.72 -0.15 5.74
C LEU A 51 -3.73 -0.25 4.58
N THR A 52 -5.03 -0.25 4.87
CA THR A 52 -6.08 -0.27 3.86
C THR A 52 -5.98 0.94 2.94
N LYS A 53 -5.86 2.16 3.49
CA LYS A 53 -5.66 3.38 2.68
C LYS A 53 -4.42 3.31 1.80
N PHE A 54 -3.32 2.74 2.31
CA PHE A 54 -2.12 2.52 1.53
C PHE A 54 -2.37 1.56 0.36
N ILE A 55 -3.02 0.42 0.62
CA ILE A 55 -3.38 -0.61 -0.38
C ILE A 55 -4.31 -0.04 -1.46
N ASP A 56 -5.32 0.72 -1.05
CA ASP A 56 -6.29 1.33 -1.96
C ASP A 56 -5.61 2.34 -2.88
N THR A 57 -4.79 3.24 -2.32
CA THR A 57 -4.03 4.22 -3.11
C THR A 57 -3.05 3.55 -4.07
N TYR A 58 -2.41 2.45 -3.65
CA TYR A 58 -1.49 1.68 -4.48
C TYR A 58 -2.21 0.96 -5.63
N THR A 59 -3.44 0.48 -5.38
CA THR A 59 -4.30 -0.15 -6.39
C THR A 59 -4.81 0.87 -7.39
N GLU A 60 -5.25 2.05 -6.93
CA GLU A 60 -5.64 3.14 -7.82
C GLU A 60 -4.48 3.58 -8.73
N TRP A 61 -3.24 3.60 -8.21
CA TRP A 61 -2.05 3.86 -9.01
C TRP A 61 -1.80 2.76 -10.06
N TRP A 62 -2.00 1.49 -9.71
CA TRP A 62 -1.89 0.36 -10.65
C TRP A 62 -2.90 0.48 -11.79
N GLU A 63 -4.16 0.70 -11.45
CA GLU A 63 -5.26 0.78 -12.43
C GLU A 63 -5.06 1.98 -13.36
N THR A 64 -4.65 3.13 -12.80
CA THR A 64 -4.32 4.33 -13.58
C THR A 64 -3.10 4.08 -14.49
N SER A 65 -2.09 3.36 -14.01
CA SER A 65 -0.92 2.97 -14.81
C SER A 65 -1.31 2.04 -15.96
N CYS A 66 -2.19 1.07 -15.72
CA CYS A 66 -2.72 0.19 -16.76
C CYS A 66 -3.49 0.98 -17.82
N ALA A 67 -4.41 1.86 -17.40
CA ALA A 67 -5.18 2.71 -18.31
C ALA A 67 -4.27 3.60 -19.17
N ALA A 68 -3.20 4.15 -18.59
CA ALA A 68 -2.21 4.95 -19.31
C ALA A 68 -1.53 4.19 -20.45
N THR A 69 -1.28 2.88 -20.25
CA THR A 69 -0.63 2.04 -21.26
C THR A 69 -1.55 1.60 -22.41
N GLN A 70 -2.87 1.67 -22.22
CA GLN A 70 -3.87 1.25 -23.21
C GLN A 70 -4.29 2.35 -24.19
N GLY A 71 -3.78 3.58 -24.01
CA GLY A 71 -3.82 4.64 -25.03
C GLY A 71 -5.08 5.51 -25.09
N ASP A 72 -5.97 5.42 -24.10
CA ASP A 72 -7.33 6.00 -24.19
C ASP A 72 -7.53 7.35 -23.47
N ALA A 73 -6.47 7.97 -22.92
CA ALA A 73 -6.62 9.19 -22.13
C ALA A 73 -5.51 10.24 -22.32
N ASN A 74 -5.87 11.49 -22.07
CA ASN A 74 -4.98 12.65 -22.10
C ASN A 74 -3.72 12.40 -21.26
N SER A 75 -2.57 12.27 -21.93
CA SER A 75 -1.29 11.90 -21.31
C SER A 75 -0.87 12.81 -20.14
N GLU A 76 -1.24 14.10 -20.16
CA GLU A 76 -0.90 15.07 -19.11
C GLU A 76 -1.80 14.94 -17.86
N GLU A 77 -3.11 14.74 -18.04
CA GLU A 77 -4.06 14.54 -16.94
C GLU A 77 -3.79 13.24 -16.20
N ILE A 78 -3.49 12.17 -16.94
CA ILE A 78 -3.05 10.89 -16.35
C ILE A 78 -1.73 11.05 -15.62
N ALA A 79 -0.74 11.75 -16.20
CA ALA A 79 0.55 11.95 -15.55
C ALA A 79 0.40 12.71 -14.22
N ASN A 80 -0.42 13.76 -14.19
CA ASN A 80 -0.73 14.50 -12.95
C ASN A 80 -1.45 13.63 -11.91
N THR A 81 -2.40 12.80 -12.36
CA THR A 81 -3.11 11.85 -11.49
C THR A 81 -2.17 10.82 -10.89
N ILE A 82 -1.30 10.22 -11.71
CA ILE A 82 -0.29 9.27 -11.26
C ILE A 82 0.67 9.93 -10.25
N GLN A 83 1.12 11.15 -10.52
CA GLN A 83 1.98 11.88 -9.59
C GLN A 83 1.29 12.10 -8.23
N LEU A 84 0.03 12.52 -8.23
CA LEU A 84 -0.77 12.68 -7.01
C LEU A 84 -0.90 11.36 -6.23
N LEU A 85 -1.11 10.24 -6.92
CA LEU A 85 -1.21 8.92 -6.31
C LEU A 85 0.12 8.47 -5.70
N ILE A 86 1.24 8.73 -6.38
CA ILE A 86 2.59 8.45 -5.85
C ILE A 86 2.83 9.24 -4.55
N ASP A 87 2.44 10.51 -4.52
CA ASP A 87 2.60 11.38 -3.36
C ASP A 87 1.70 10.93 -2.20
N LYS A 88 0.41 10.66 -2.48
CA LYS A 88 -0.54 10.12 -1.49
C LYS A 88 -0.05 8.79 -0.91
N ARG A 89 0.43 7.88 -1.76
CA ARG A 89 1.02 6.60 -1.32
C ARG A 89 2.21 6.85 -0.40
N GLY A 90 3.10 7.78 -0.76
CA GLY A 90 4.26 8.16 0.06
C GLY A 90 3.85 8.68 1.44
N GLN A 91 2.81 9.52 1.51
CA GLN A 91 2.24 10.01 2.76
C GLN A 91 1.63 8.88 3.60
N MET A 92 0.82 8.01 2.99
CA MET A 92 0.20 6.87 3.71
C MET A 92 1.25 5.91 4.25
N ARG A 93 2.29 5.60 3.45
CA ARG A 93 3.42 4.77 3.89
C ARG A 93 4.13 5.40 5.07
N THR A 94 4.42 6.70 5.00
CA THR A 94 5.11 7.41 6.08
C THR A 94 4.28 7.45 7.36
N ALA A 95 2.97 7.70 7.24
CA ALA A 95 2.04 7.70 8.37
C ALA A 95 1.97 6.32 9.03
N LEU A 96 1.81 5.26 8.22
CA LEU A 96 1.79 3.87 8.70
C LEU A 96 3.10 3.50 9.42
N LEU A 97 4.26 3.77 8.80
CA LEU A 97 5.56 3.45 9.40
C LEU A 97 5.80 4.26 10.68
N SER A 98 5.47 5.55 10.69
CA SER A 98 5.63 6.40 11.87
C SER A 98 4.76 5.92 13.03
N TYR A 99 3.51 5.56 12.73
CA TYR A 99 2.59 4.97 13.71
C TYR A 99 3.14 3.66 14.27
N LEU A 100 3.51 2.74 13.39
CA LEU A 100 4.06 1.44 13.76
C LEU A 100 5.36 1.56 14.56
N ASN A 101 6.25 2.50 14.22
CA ASN A 101 7.49 2.73 14.97
C ASN A 101 7.25 3.30 16.37
N SER A 102 6.20 4.11 16.52
CA SER A 102 5.82 4.71 17.80
C SER A 102 5.16 3.68 18.73
N GLN A 103 4.22 2.89 18.21
CA GLN A 103 3.44 1.93 19.01
C GLN A 103 4.11 0.55 19.14
N TYR A 104 4.83 0.11 18.10
CA TYR A 104 5.47 -1.20 18.01
C TYR A 104 6.97 -1.04 17.64
N PRO A 105 7.79 -0.46 18.53
CA PRO A 105 9.21 -0.30 18.28
C PRO A 105 9.86 -1.67 18.08
N THR A 106 10.69 -1.79 17.05
CA THR A 106 11.46 -3.03 16.84
C THR A 106 12.49 -3.10 17.96
N ARG A 107 12.36 -4.09 18.84
CA ARG A 107 13.43 -4.40 19.80
C ARG A 107 14.58 -4.98 18.99
N ILE A 108 15.65 -4.20 18.84
CA ILE A 108 16.95 -4.62 18.32
C ILE A 108 17.66 -5.40 19.43
#